data_AF-B7Q3K1-F1
#
_entry.id   AF-B7Q3K1-F1
#
_cell.length_a   1.000
_cell.length_b   1.000
_cell.length_c   1.000
_cell.angle_alpha   90.00
_cell.angle_beta   90.00
_cell.angle_gamma   90.00
#
_symmetry.space_group_name_H-M   'P 1'
#
loop_
_entity.id
_entity.type
_entity.pdbx_description
1 polymer ?
#
loop_
_entity_poly.entity_id
_entity_poly.type
_entity_poly.pdbx_seq_one_letter_code
_entity_poly.pdbx_strand_id
1 'polypeptide(L)'
;MSIILFSTDQNSAKLSTKISAVIDNKNELVLPSVKRNTCRNQGIKCPLEQGTDYVFEYNLEIKPSFPTLDTTAKLNITGAEGPVFCVTFPIHLVE
;
A
#
# COMPACT_ATOMS: atom_id res chain seq x y z
N MET A 1 7.31 2.53 -9.79
CA MET A 1 7.48 3.37 -8.59
C MET A 1 6.32 4.35 -8.55
N SER A 2 5.59 4.37 -7.44
CA SER A 2 4.42 5.24 -7.24
C SER A 2 4.67 6.17 -6.04
N ILE A 3 4.33 7.44 -6.20
CA ILE A 3 4.42 8.46 -5.14
C ILE A 3 2.99 8.84 -4.76
N ILE A 4 2.67 8.76 -3.48
CA ILE A 4 1.33 9.03 -2.95
C ILE A 4 1.47 10.12 -1.88
N LEU A 5 0.79 11.23 -2.09
CA LEU A 5 0.67 12.31 -1.11
C LEU A 5 -0.62 12.10 -0.32
N PHE A 6 -0.51 12.10 1.01
CA PHE A 6 -1.67 11.96 1.88
C PHE A 6 -1.49 12.73 3.18
N SER A 7 -2.60 13.22 3.73
CA SER A 7 -2.69 13.77 5.07
C SER A 7 -3.25 12.70 5.99
N THR A 8 -2.74 12.60 7.22
CA THR A 8 -3.29 11.67 8.22
C THR A 8 -4.10 12.41 9.28
N ASP A 9 -5.21 11.82 9.70
CA ASP A 9 -6.10 12.32 10.75
C ASP A 9 -5.86 11.62 12.10
N GLN A 10 -4.86 10.73 12.18
CA GLN A 10 -4.60 9.89 13.34
C GLN A 10 -3.11 9.89 13.71
N ASN A 11 -2.83 9.70 15.00
CA ASN A 11 -1.48 9.42 15.45
C ASN A 11 -1.19 7.93 15.32
N SER A 12 -0.06 7.55 14.73
CA SER A 12 0.23 6.13 14.54
C SER A 12 1.71 5.77 14.60
N ALA A 13 2.09 5.01 15.63
CA ALA A 13 3.46 4.52 15.79
C ALA A 13 3.83 3.41 14.79
N LYS A 14 2.85 2.78 14.13
CA LYS A 14 3.06 1.63 13.23
C LYS A 14 2.07 1.69 12.08
N LEU A 15 2.57 1.40 10.89
CA LEU A 15 1.77 1.34 9.68
C LEU A 15 1.88 -0.03 9.03
N SER A 16 0.73 -0.61 8.72
CA SER A 16 0.63 -1.87 7.98
C SER A 16 0.24 -1.59 6.54
N THR A 17 0.98 -2.20 5.60
CA THR A 17 0.65 -2.17 4.18
C THR A 17 -0.01 -3.49 3.78
N LYS A 18 -1.13 -3.40 3.06
CA LYS A 18 -1.75 -4.51 2.35
C LYS A 18 -1.93 -4.14 0.88
N ILE A 19 -1.56 -5.05 -0.02
CA ILE A 19 -1.85 -4.92 -1.44
C ILE A 19 -2.63 -6.13 -1.93
N SER A 20 -3.65 -5.88 -2.74
CA SER A 20 -4.46 -6.90 -3.40
C SER A 20 -4.57 -6.59 -4.89
N ALA A 21 -4.68 -7.62 -5.73
CA ALA A 21 -5.10 -7.53 -7.12
C ALA A 21 -6.62 -7.74 -7.22
N VAL A 22 -7.32 -6.87 -7.95
CA VAL A 22 -8.79 -6.93 -8.12
C VAL A 22 -9.12 -7.83 -9.32
N ILE A 23 -9.44 -9.10 -9.08
CA ILE A 23 -9.68 -10.07 -10.16
C ILE A 23 -11.03 -9.82 -10.84
N ASP A 24 -12.04 -9.45 -10.06
CA ASP A 24 -13.34 -9.00 -10.55
C ASP A 24 -13.92 -7.94 -9.59
N ASN A 25 -15.10 -7.39 -9.91
CA ASN A 25 -15.74 -6.33 -9.12
C ASN A 25 -16.04 -6.70 -7.65
N LYS A 26 -15.79 -7.94 -7.21
CA LYS A 26 -16.02 -8.42 -5.83
C LYS A 26 -14.83 -9.17 -5.23
N ASN A 27 -13.96 -9.76 -6.03
CA ASN A 27 -12.89 -10.65 -5.60
C ASN A 27 -11.52 -9.96 -5.64
N GLU A 28 -10.85 -9.98 -4.48
CA GLU A 28 -9.50 -9.46 -4.31
C GLU A 28 -8.53 -10.61 -4.00
N LEU A 29 -7.49 -10.75 -4.81
CA LEU A 29 -6.36 -11.65 -4.54
C LEU A 29 -5.29 -10.88 -3.76
N VAL A 30 -5.02 -11.28 -2.52
CA VAL A 30 -3.97 -10.66 -1.72
C VAL A 30 -2.61 -11.00 -2.34
N LEU A 31 -1.85 -9.96 -2.73
CA LEU A 31 -0.52 -10.15 -3.27
C LEU A 31 0.49 -10.35 -2.12
N PRO A 32 1.44 -11.31 -2.24
CA PRO A 32 2.49 -11.53 -1.25
C PRO A 32 3.40 -10.28 -1.09
N SER A 33 3.07 -9.40 -0.14
CA SER A 33 3.84 -8.18 0.12
C SER A 33 4.86 -8.40 1.24
N VAL A 34 6.12 -8.05 0.97
CA VAL A 34 7.30 -8.45 1.75
C VAL A 34 7.64 -7.51 2.91
N LYS A 35 6.94 -6.37 3.09
CA LYS A 35 7.25 -5.45 4.19
C LYS A 35 5.97 -4.92 4.84
N ARG A 36 5.55 -5.60 5.92
CA ARG A 36 4.40 -5.21 6.77
C ARG A 36 4.64 -3.96 7.61
N ASN A 37 5.86 -3.40 7.61
CA ASN A 37 6.19 -2.21 8.39
C ASN A 37 6.54 -1.04 7.48
N THR A 38 5.51 -0.29 7.12
CA THR A 38 5.54 0.86 6.19
C THR A 38 6.39 2.02 6.73
N CYS A 39 6.65 2.03 8.05
CA CYS A 39 7.45 3.03 8.75
C CYS A 39 8.95 2.99 8.45
N ARG A 40 9.44 2.02 7.65
CA ARG A 40 10.85 1.91 7.27
C ARG A 40 10.98 1.65 5.77
N ASN A 41 11.72 2.54 5.09
CA ASN A 41 12.12 2.46 3.68
C ASN A 41 11.04 2.80 2.63
N GLN A 42 10.00 3.56 2.99
CA GLN A 42 8.94 3.98 2.06
C GLN A 42 8.61 5.48 2.17
N GLY A 43 9.62 6.30 2.47
CA GLY A 43 9.47 7.76 2.64
C GLY A 43 8.81 8.20 3.96
N ILE A 44 8.08 7.30 4.63
CA ILE A 44 7.41 7.60 5.90
C ILE A 44 8.28 7.23 7.09
N LYS A 45 8.42 8.16 8.04
CA LYS A 45 9.00 7.93 9.36
C LYS A 45 7.90 7.99 10.41
N CYS A 46 7.72 6.90 11.14
CA CYS A 46 6.77 6.86 12.25
C CYS A 46 7.39 7.41 13.56
N PRO A 47 6.56 7.91 14.50
CA PRO A 47 5.09 7.94 14.45
C PRO A 47 4.55 8.92 13.40
N LEU A 48 3.40 8.57 12.81
CA LEU A 48 2.56 9.54 12.12
C LEU A 48 1.96 10.50 13.14
N GLU A 49 1.88 11.77 12.77
CA GLU A 49 1.29 12.86 13.54
C GLU A 49 0.02 13.34 12.83
N GLN A 50 -1.07 13.39 13.58
CA GLN A 50 -2.36 13.88 13.08
C GLN A 50 -2.23 15.30 12.50
N GLY A 51 -2.85 15.53 11.36
CA GLY A 51 -2.85 16.80 10.64
C GLY A 51 -1.59 17.05 9.81
N THR A 52 -0.67 16.09 9.73
CA THR A 52 0.57 16.22 8.96
C THR A 52 0.46 15.55 7.59
N ASP A 53 1.05 16.21 6.59
CA ASP A 53 1.18 15.70 5.22
C ASP A 53 2.42 14.83 5.08
N TYR A 54 2.25 13.68 4.41
CA TYR A 54 3.32 12.71 4.17
C TYR A 54 3.43 12.34 2.70
N VAL A 55 4.65 11.99 2.32
CA VAL A 55 4.97 11.41 1.01
C VAL A 55 5.24 9.92 1.20
N PHE A 56 4.39 9.09 0.62
CA PHE A 56 4.57 7.65 0.59
C PHE A 56 5.15 7.21 -0.74
N GLU A 57 6.30 6.58 -0.69
CA GLU A 57 6.96 6.02 -1.87
C GLU A 57 6.80 4.50 -1.88
N TYR A 58 6.04 4.01 -2.85
CA TYR A 58 5.79 2.58 -3.01
C TYR A 58 6.47 2.03 -4.26
N ASN A 59 7.31 1.03 -4.06
CA ASN A 59 7.81 0.21 -5.14
C ASN A 59 7.29 -1.22 -4.97
N LEU A 60 6.43 -1.65 -5.90
CA LEU A 60 5.94 -3.03 -5.93
C LEU A 60 7.04 -3.90 -6.55
N GLU A 61 7.66 -4.73 -5.73
CA GLU A 61 8.59 -5.76 -6.19
C GLU A 61 7.78 -6.93 -6.75
N ILE A 62 7.82 -7.13 -8.08
CA ILE A 62 7.17 -8.27 -8.72
C ILE A 62 7.97 -9.53 -8.38
N LYS A 63 7.28 -10.55 -7.87
CA LYS A 63 7.89 -11.85 -7.57
C LYS A 63 7.44 -12.90 -8.57
N PRO A 64 8.25 -13.94 -8.86
CA PRO A 64 7.85 -15.05 -9.73
C PRO A 64 6.59 -15.80 -9.25
N SER A 65 6.25 -15.69 -7.96
CA SER A 65 5.03 -16.27 -7.40
C SER A 65 3.76 -15.47 -7.75
N PHE A 66 3.88 -14.32 -8.40
CA PHE A 66 2.73 -13.51 -8.79
C PHE A 66 2.18 -14.04 -10.11
N PRO A 67 0.86 -14.21 -10.23
CA PRO A 67 0.27 -14.65 -11.49
C PRO A 67 0.37 -13.55 -12.55
N THR A 68 0.60 -13.95 -13.80
CA THR A 68 0.57 -13.05 -14.95
C THR A 68 -0.87 -12.60 -15.20
N LEU A 69 -1.13 -11.31 -15.05
CA LEU A 69 -2.46 -10.73 -15.21
C LEU A 69 -2.42 -9.21 -15.37
N ASP A 70 -3.41 -8.72 -16.11
CA ASP A 70 -3.70 -7.29 -16.25
C ASP A 70 -4.87 -6.93 -15.33
N THR A 71 -4.62 -6.10 -14.32
CA THR A 71 -5.62 -5.81 -13.28
C THR A 71 -5.43 -4.43 -12.66
N THR A 72 -6.31 -4.07 -11.73
CA THR A 72 -6.10 -2.97 -10.79
C THR A 72 -5.56 -3.51 -9.46
N ALA A 73 -4.43 -2.98 -9.02
CA ALA A 73 -3.95 -3.17 -7.66
C ALA A 73 -4.69 -2.23 -6.71
N LYS A 74 -5.01 -2.72 -5.52
CA LYS A 74 -5.53 -1.95 -4.40
C LYS A 74 -4.53 -1.97 -3.27
N LEU A 75 -3.99 -0.81 -2.95
CA LEU A 75 -3.04 -0.59 -1.88
C LEU A 75 -3.75 0.09 -0.71
N ASN A 76 -3.72 -0.56 0.44
CA ASN A 76 -4.35 -0.08 1.67
C ASN A 76 -3.28 0.06 2.76
N ILE A 77 -3.19 1.25 3.36
CA ILE A 77 -2.38 1.52 4.54
C ILE A 77 -3.28 1.64 5.74
N THR A 78 -2.95 0.92 6.81
CA THR A 78 -3.68 0.91 8.08
C THR A 78 -2.76 1.37 9.20
N GLY A 79 -3.24 2.36 9.97
CA GLY A 79 -2.59 2.91 11.15
C GLY A 79 -3.14 2.31 12.44
N ALA A 80 -3.11 3.09 13.51
CA ALA A 80 -3.52 2.64 14.83
C ALA A 80 -5.04 2.68 15.02
N GLU A 81 -5.70 3.64 14.36
CA GLU A 81 -7.13 3.90 14.49
C GLU A 81 -7.95 3.38 13.30
N GLY A 82 -7.28 2.86 12.26
CA GLY A 82 -7.93 2.28 11.10
C GLY A 82 -7.21 2.58 9.79
N PRO A 83 -7.91 2.49 8.65
CA PRO A 83 -7.36 2.85 7.35
C PRO A 83 -6.89 4.32 7.34
N VAL A 84 -5.65 4.54 6.90
CA VAL A 84 -5.09 5.89 6.70
C VAL A 84 -5.37 6.36 5.28
N PHE A 85 -5.10 5.50 4.30
CA PHE A 85 -5.52 5.73 2.92
C PHE A 85 -5.65 4.42 2.16
N CYS A 86 -6.45 4.45 1.10
CA CYS A 86 -6.63 3.36 0.15
C CYS A 86 -6.58 3.93 -1.26
N VAL A 87 -5.65 3.45 -2.08
CA VAL A 87 -5.51 3.87 -3.47
C VAL A 87 -5.54 2.66 -4.40
N THR A 88 -6.03 2.87 -5.61
CA THR A 88 -6.05 1.87 -6.66
C THR A 88 -5.25 2.35 -7.87
N PHE A 89 -4.54 1.45 -8.52
CA PHE A 89 -3.76 1.75 -9.73
C PHE A 89 -3.70 0.55 -10.66
N PRO A 90 -3.74 0.75 -11.98
CA PRO A 90 -3.58 -0.35 -12.93
C PRO A 90 -2.19 -0.96 -12.82
N ILE A 91 -2.10 -2.28 -12.89
CA ILE A 91 -0.86 -3.05 -12.94
C ILE A 91 -0.94 -4.09 -14.06
N HIS A 92 0.23 -4.32 -14.66
CA HIS A 92 0.47 -5.40 -15.59
C HIS A 92 1.53 -6.29 -14.93
N LEU A 93 1.12 -7.45 -14.41
CA LEU A 93 2.03 -8.41 -13.81
C LEU A 93 2.52 -9.33 -14.93
N VAL A 94 3.81 -9.23 -15.25
CA VAL A 94 4.50 -10.07 -16.22
C VAL A 94 5.68 -10.76 -15.54
N GLU A 95 5.92 -12.01 -15.92
CA GLU A 95 7.04 -12.86 -15.45
C GLU A 95 8.40 -12.33 -15.94
#